data_AF-A0A5C9BU45-F1
#
_entry.id   AF-A0A5C9BU45-F1
#
_cell.length_a   1.000
_cell.length_b   1.000
_cell.length_c   1.000
_cell.angle_alpha   90.00
_cell.angle_beta   90.00
_cell.angle_gamma   90.00
#
_symmetry.space_group_name_H-M   'P 1'
#
loop_
_entity.id
_entity.type
_entity.pdbx_description
1 polymer ?
#
loop_
_entity_poly.entity_id
_entity_poly.type
_entity_poly.pdbx_seq_one_letter_code
_entity_poly.pdbx_strand_id
1 'polypeptide(L)'
;MGQAKNRGSQAERIAQAQAKLESTRPEKLVCNGCGGDVTTINPVSTRGLRGIEAIWVGQCECGQTTFAASGEPKAVEAFFFALSENTELTLGRQEKDGAGHETA
;
A
#
# COMPACT_ATOMS: atom_id res chain seq x y z
N MET A 1 17.00 -41.92 14.66
CA MET A 1 17.51 -40.53 14.73
C MET A 1 16.69 -39.68 13.77
N GLY A 2 15.61 -39.05 14.24
CA GLY A 2 14.59 -38.40 13.41
C GLY A 2 15.02 -37.02 12.92
N GLN A 3 15.06 -36.84 11.60
CA GLN A 3 15.37 -35.56 10.97
C GLN A 3 14.09 -34.73 10.87
N ALA A 4 13.73 -34.07 11.97
CA ALA A 4 12.72 -33.04 11.97
C ALA A 4 13.39 -31.67 11.69
N LYS A 5 12.70 -30.89 10.85
CA LYS A 5 12.81 -29.43 10.68
C LYS A 5 13.82 -28.96 9.62
N ASN A 6 13.35 -28.87 8.37
CA ASN A 6 13.71 -27.74 7.52
C ASN A 6 12.45 -27.14 6.89
N ARG A 7 11.56 -26.63 7.75
CA ARG A 7 10.52 -25.69 7.34
C ARG A 7 11.20 -24.33 7.31
N GLY A 8 11.62 -23.88 6.13
CA GLY A 8 12.42 -22.68 5.81
C GLY A 8 12.64 -21.64 6.91
N SER A 9 13.86 -21.14 7.00
CA SER A 9 14.30 -20.19 8.01
C SER A 9 13.37 -18.97 8.11
N GLN A 10 13.30 -18.33 9.27
CA GLN A 10 12.48 -17.12 9.46
C GLN A 10 12.80 -16.05 8.40
N ALA A 11 14.08 -15.93 8.01
CA ALA A 11 14.55 -15.08 6.92
C ALA A 11 13.91 -15.43 5.56
N GLU A 12 13.81 -16.71 5.20
CA GLU A 12 13.20 -17.14 3.94
C GLU A 12 11.68 -16.87 3.90
N ARG A 13 11.01 -16.93 5.05
CA ARG A 13 9.58 -16.55 5.14
C ARG A 13 9.38 -15.04 5.01
N ILE A 14 10.28 -14.24 5.58
CA ILE A 14 10.23 -12.78 5.46
C ILE A 14 10.54 -12.36 4.02
N ALA A 15 11.56 -12.95 3.38
CA ALA A 15 11.92 -12.68 2.00
C ALA A 15 10.79 -13.07 1.02
N GLN A 16 10.11 -14.20 1.23
CA GLN A 16 8.95 -14.58 0.41
C GLN A 16 7.76 -13.65 0.62
N ALA A 17 7.51 -13.20 1.86
CA ALA A 17 6.46 -12.22 2.14
C ALA A 17 6.78 -10.86 1.50
N GLN A 18 8.04 -10.42 1.58
CA GLN A 18 8.52 -9.20 0.93
C GLN A 18 8.44 -9.30 -0.59
N ALA A 19 8.91 -10.38 -1.20
CA ALA A 19 8.84 -10.58 -2.66
C ALA A 19 7.39 -10.62 -3.17
N LYS A 20 6.47 -11.22 -2.41
CA LYS A 20 5.04 -11.22 -2.76
C LYS A 20 4.43 -9.81 -2.65
N LEU A 21 4.85 -9.03 -1.67
CA LEU A 21 4.47 -7.63 -1.55
C LEU A 21 5.11 -6.80 -2.67
N GLU A 22 6.39 -6.95 -2.98
CA GLU A 22 7.06 -6.27 -4.09
C GLU A 22 6.40 -6.56 -5.44
N SER A 23 5.85 -7.76 -5.64
CA SER A 23 5.06 -8.06 -6.84
C SER A 23 3.74 -7.28 -6.93
N THR A 24 3.26 -6.74 -5.81
CA THR A 24 2.09 -5.84 -5.73
C THR A 24 2.48 -4.36 -5.68
N ARG A 25 3.78 -4.05 -5.80
CA ARG A 25 4.28 -2.69 -5.84
C ARG A 25 3.77 -1.98 -7.10
N PRO A 26 3.06 -0.85 -6.97
CA PRO A 26 2.71 -0.03 -8.12
C PRO A 26 3.99 0.57 -8.73
N GLU A 27 4.06 0.64 -10.06
CA GLU A 27 5.22 1.22 -10.76
C GLU A 27 5.36 2.72 -10.46
N LYS A 28 4.23 3.39 -10.22
CA LYS A 28 4.14 4.79 -9.82
C LYS A 28 2.97 5.01 -8.87
N LEU A 29 3.13 5.89 -7.90
CA LEU A 29 2.03 6.50 -7.16
C LEU A 29 1.83 7.91 -7.71
N VAL A 30 0.60 8.34 -7.97
CA VAL A 30 0.34 9.74 -8.34
C VAL A 30 -0.17 10.49 -7.13
N CYS A 31 0.43 11.65 -6.84
CA CYS A 31 0.05 12.46 -5.70
C CYS A 31 -1.37 13.01 -5.86
N ASN A 32 -2.22 12.74 -4.87
CA ASN A 32 -3.61 13.21 -4.86
C ASN A 32 -3.76 14.74 -4.74
N GLY A 33 -2.69 15.47 -4.42
CA GLY A 33 -2.76 16.92 -4.25
C GLY A 33 -2.18 17.74 -5.41
N CYS A 34 -1.11 17.27 -6.04
CA CYS A 34 -0.46 17.99 -7.16
C CYS A 34 -0.43 17.20 -8.47
N GLY A 35 -0.85 15.93 -8.47
CA GLY A 35 -0.79 15.05 -9.65
C GLY A 35 0.62 14.59 -10.04
N GLY A 36 1.64 14.87 -9.21
CA GLY A 36 3.02 14.48 -9.48
C GLY A 36 3.31 13.00 -9.24
N ASP A 37 4.26 12.45 -9.98
CA ASP A 37 4.73 11.08 -9.78
C ASP A 37 5.55 10.96 -8.49
N VAL A 38 5.15 10.02 -7.63
CA VAL A 38 5.82 9.67 -6.39
C VAL A 38 6.57 8.36 -6.60
N THR A 39 7.88 8.47 -6.74
CA THR A 39 8.79 7.33 -7.03
C THR A 39 9.30 6.67 -5.75
N THR A 40 9.38 7.43 -4.65
CA THR A 40 9.81 6.92 -3.34
C THR A 40 8.61 6.34 -2.61
N ILE A 41 8.38 5.05 -2.82
CA ILE A 41 7.23 4.32 -2.28
C ILE A 41 7.69 3.22 -1.33
N ASN A 42 7.05 3.13 -0.18
CA ASN A 42 7.36 2.20 0.89
C ASN A 42 6.11 1.34 1.21
N PRO A 43 6.29 0.04 1.47
CA PRO A 43 5.18 -0.82 1.87
C PRO A 43 4.76 -0.50 3.31
N VAL A 44 3.45 -0.48 3.55
CA VAL A 44 2.87 -0.35 4.90
C VAL A 44 2.32 -1.71 5.32
N SER A 45 2.43 -2.03 6.61
CA SER A 45 1.92 -3.29 7.13
C SER A 45 0.39 -3.33 7.05
N THR A 46 -0.15 -4.34 6.38
CA THR A 46 -1.59 -4.65 6.33
C THR A 46 -2.03 -5.54 7.49
N ARG A 47 -1.16 -5.78 8.48
CA ARG A 47 -1.44 -6.67 9.61
C ARG A 47 -2.63 -6.14 10.41
N GLY A 48 -3.70 -6.94 10.49
CA GLY A 48 -4.92 -6.59 11.20
C GLY A 48 -5.99 -5.91 10.33
N LEU A 49 -5.66 -5.54 9.10
CA LEU A 49 -6.61 -5.00 8.12
C LEU A 49 -7.16 -6.14 7.26
N ARG A 50 -8.33 -6.68 7.65
CA ARG A 50 -8.98 -7.72 6.85
C ARG A 50 -9.53 -7.11 5.55
N GLY A 51 -9.30 -7.82 4.44
CA GLY A 51 -9.71 -7.38 3.11
C GLY A 51 -8.73 -6.40 2.43
N ILE A 52 -7.63 -6.01 3.09
CA ILE A 52 -6.55 -5.24 2.44
C ILE A 52 -5.40 -6.17 2.11
N GLU A 53 -5.00 -6.19 0.84
CA GLU A 53 -3.92 -7.04 0.33
C GLU A 53 -2.56 -6.32 0.42
N ALA A 54 -2.51 -5.05 0.04
CA ALA A 54 -1.29 -4.25 0.07
C ALA A 54 -1.61 -2.78 0.33
N ILE A 55 -0.74 -2.09 1.07
CA ILE A 55 -0.76 -0.64 1.22
C ILE A 55 0.64 -0.12 0.89
N TRP A 56 0.68 0.95 0.11
CA TRP A 56 1.87 1.67 -0.28
C TRP A 56 1.73 3.12 0.13
N VAL A 57 2.80 3.69 0.66
CA VAL A 57 2.87 5.11 1.01
C VAL A 57 4.08 5.74 0.35
N GLY A 58 3.93 6.95 -0.15
CA GLY A 58 5.03 7.75 -0.67
C GLY A 58 4.84 9.22 -0.32
N GLN A 59 5.95 9.93 -0.14
CA GLN A 59 5.91 11.38 0.06
C GLN A 59 6.20 12.06 -1.27
N CYS A 60 5.29 12.94 -1.69
CA CYS A 60 5.48 13.75 -2.88
C CYS A 60 6.38 14.96 -2.59
N GLU A 61 7.05 15.48 -3.61
CA GLU A 61 7.88 16.69 -3.53
C GLU A 61 7.07 17.94 -3.14
N CYS A 62 5.74 17.94 -3.36
CA CYS A 62 4.86 19.01 -2.89
C CYS A 62 4.65 19.02 -1.37
N GLY A 63 5.19 18.01 -0.65
CA GLY A 63 5.08 17.86 0.80
C GLY A 63 3.91 16.97 1.26
N GLN A 64 3.01 16.56 0.37
CA GLN A 64 1.89 15.69 0.72
C GLN A 64 2.26 14.21 0.69
N THR A 65 1.79 13.48 1.70
CA THR A 65 1.90 12.02 1.77
C THR A 65 0.74 11.39 1.01
N THR A 66 1.05 10.51 0.07
CA THR A 66 0.09 9.80 -0.78
C THR A 66 0.07 8.33 -0.42
N PHE A 67 -1.14 7.77 -0.31
CA PHE A 67 -1.36 6.36 0.01
C PHE A 67 -2.08 5.68 -1.16
N ALA A 68 -1.65 4.47 -1.52
CA ALA A 68 -2.45 3.55 -2.31
C ALA A 68 -2.70 2.29 -1.52
N ALA A 69 -3.96 1.83 -1.52
CA ALA A 69 -4.36 0.57 -0.93
C ALA A 69 -5.02 -0.30 -2.00
N SER A 70 -4.69 -1.57 -2.00
CA SER A 70 -5.24 -2.60 -2.90
C SER A 70 -5.87 -3.70 -2.06
N GLY A 71 -7.05 -4.16 -2.47
CA GLY A 71 -7.78 -5.24 -1.81
C GLY A 71 -9.27 -5.21 -2.13
N GLU A 72 -10.09 -5.72 -1.22
CA GLU A 72 -11.54 -5.68 -1.33
C GLU A 72 -12.05 -4.22 -1.36
N PRO A 73 -12.95 -3.85 -2.29
CA PRO A 73 -13.42 -2.48 -2.45
C PRO A 73 -13.96 -1.86 -1.15
N LYS A 74 -14.74 -2.63 -0.38
CA LYS A 74 -15.30 -2.19 0.91
C LYS A 74 -14.22 -1.97 1.97
N ALA A 75 -13.18 -2.80 2.00
CA ALA A 75 -12.08 -2.66 2.95
C ALA A 75 -11.21 -1.45 2.60
N VAL A 76 -10.90 -1.28 1.31
CA VAL A 76 -10.14 -0.13 0.80
C VAL A 76 -10.88 1.17 1.10
N GLU A 77 -12.19 1.21 0.85
CA GLU A 77 -13.02 2.37 1.17
C GLU A 77 -13.06 2.67 2.68
N ALA A 78 -13.28 1.66 3.52
CA ALA A 78 -13.25 1.83 4.97
C ALA A 78 -11.89 2.32 5.50
N PHE A 79 -10.80 1.86 4.88
CA PHE A 79 -9.44 2.32 5.21
C PHE A 79 -9.26 3.80 4.87
N PHE A 80 -9.62 4.22 3.66
CA PHE A 80 -9.52 5.64 3.28
C PHE A 80 -10.49 6.53 4.07
N PHE A 81 -11.69 6.04 4.39
CA PHE A 81 -12.63 6.73 5.26
C PHE A 81 -12.03 6.95 6.66
N ALA A 82 -11.48 5.91 7.29
CA ALA A 82 -10.83 6.03 8.59
C ALA A 82 -9.60 6.97 8.57
N LEU A 83 -8.86 7.00 7.45
CA LEU A 83 -7.76 7.96 7.25
C LEU A 83 -8.27 9.40 7.13
N SER A 84 -9.40 9.63 6.44
CA SER A 84 -9.99 10.99 6.33
C SER A 84 -10.51 11.53 7.66
N GLU A 85 -10.96 10.66 8.57
CA GLU A 85 -11.42 11.06 9.90
C GLU A 85 -10.24 11.47 10.84
N ASN A 86 -9.00 11.11 10.48
CA ASN A 86 -7.77 11.61 11.11
C ASN A 86 -7.20 12.79 10.31
N THR A 87 -7.62 13.98 10.71
CA THR A 87 -7.59 15.25 9.99
C THR A 87 -6.19 15.88 9.79
N GLU A 88 -5.33 15.30 8.95
CA GLU A 88 -4.13 15.99 8.41
C GLU A 88 -3.78 15.65 6.94
N LEU A 89 -4.56 14.84 6.21
CA LEU A 89 -4.20 14.34 4.88
C LEU A 89 -5.34 14.46 3.85
N THR A 90 -5.03 15.04 2.68
CA THR A 90 -5.94 15.09 1.51
C THR A 90 -5.88 13.77 0.75
N LEU A 91 -7.02 13.08 0.61
CA LEU A 91 -7.11 11.75 0.01
C LEU A 91 -7.83 11.81 -1.34
N GLY A 92 -7.31 11.08 -2.32
CA GLY A 92 -7.93 10.81 -3.61
C GLY A 92 -7.80 9.33 -3.95
N ARG A 93 -8.78 8.81 -4.70
CA ARG A 93 -8.82 7.42 -5.18
C ARG A 93 -8.23 7.39 -6.59
N GLN A 94 -7.39 6.40 -6.87
CA GLN A 94 -6.79 6.23 -8.20
C GLN A 94 -6.82 4.78 -8.67
N GLU A 95 -7.06 4.59 -9.97
CA GLU A 95 -6.93 3.31 -10.64
C GLU A 95 -5.47 2.87 -10.81
N LYS A 96 -5.26 1.57 -11.01
CA LYS A 96 -3.93 0.94 -11.06
C LYS A 96 -3.04 1.45 -12.21
N ASP A 97 -3.64 1.85 -13.32
CA ASP A 97 -2.95 2.45 -14.49
C ASP A 97 -2.77 3.98 -14.34
N GLY A 98 -3.49 4.56 -13.38
CA GLY A 98 -3.49 5.99 -13.10
C GLY A 98 -4.43 6.83 -13.96
N ALA A 99 -5.16 6.21 -14.89
CA ALA A 99 -6.08 6.89 -15.82
C ALA A 99 -7.34 7.47 -15.15
N GLY A 100 -7.83 6.84 -14.09
CA GLY A 100 -8.92 7.36 -13.26
C GLY A 100 -8.39 7.88 -11.93
N HIS A 101 -8.57 9.18 -11.68
CA HIS A 101 -8.27 9.83 -10.39
C HIS A 101 -9.45 10.71 -9.96
N GLU A 102 -10.02 10.44 -8.80
CA GLU A 102 -11.10 11.24 -8.18
C GLU A 102 -10.69 11.63 -6.75
N THR A 103 -10.67 12.93 -6.47
CA THR A 103 -10.56 13.48 -5.11
C THR A 103 -11.95 13.61 -4.50
N ALA A 104 -12.07 13.27 -3.21
CA ALA A 104 -13.29 13.51 -2.43
C ALA A 104 -13.39 14.96 -1.98
#